data_AF-A0A3B0IWY1-F1
#
_entry.id   AF-A0A3B0IWY1-F1
#
_cell.length_a   1.000
_cell.length_b   1.000
_cell.length_c   1.000
_cell.angle_alpha   90.00
_cell.angle_beta   90.00
_cell.angle_gamma   90.00
#
_symmetry.space_group_name_H-M   'P 1'
#
loop_
_entity.id
_entity.type
_entity.pdbx_description
1 polymer ?
#
loop_
_entity_poly.entity_id
_entity_poly.type
_entity_poly.pdbx_seq_one_letter_code
_entity_poly.pdbx_strand_id
1 'polypeptide(L)'
;MEPINREQLNTLADKLGWEQLAADTSYLMKIGLIEPKAVSFSIDRQPFFNIDCIALTAKGFDYANTDTIGSEVNVVTIKIHKNTLKQLETIINNTNLPQ
;
A
#
# COMPACT_ATOMS: atom_id res chain seq x y z
N MET A 1 -12.86 -0.81 -0.82
CA MET A 1 -12.28 -0.69 -2.19
C MET A 1 -11.93 -2.08 -2.69
N GLU A 2 -11.68 -2.22 -4.00
CA GLU A 2 -11.23 -3.50 -4.55
C GLU A 2 -9.80 -3.81 -4.10
N PRO A 3 -9.50 -5.06 -3.74
CA PRO A 3 -8.13 -5.49 -3.45
C PRO A 3 -7.26 -5.47 -4.71
N ILE A 4 -5.95 -5.40 -4.51
CA ILE A 4 -5.01 -5.60 -5.62
C ILE A 4 -5.03 -7.04 -6.11
N ASN A 5 -4.62 -7.28 -7.35
CA ASN A 5 -4.40 -8.62 -7.89
C ASN A 5 -2.94 -9.09 -7.73
N ARG A 6 -2.66 -10.33 -8.13
CA ARG A 6 -1.31 -10.93 -8.01
C ARG A 6 -0.24 -10.22 -8.83
N GLU A 7 -0.58 -9.74 -10.03
CA GLU A 7 0.37 -9.03 -10.90
C GLU A 7 0.77 -7.68 -10.31
N GLN A 8 -0.20 -6.97 -9.73
CA GLN A 8 0.03 -5.72 -9.00
C GLN A 8 0.88 -5.94 -7.75
N LEU A 9 0.63 -7.03 -7.00
CA LEU A 9 1.45 -7.40 -5.85
C LEU A 9 2.91 -7.70 -6.25
N ASN A 10 3.11 -8.47 -7.31
CA ASN A 10 4.45 -8.75 -7.82
C ASN A 10 5.16 -7.47 -8.26
N THR A 11 4.46 -6.58 -8.96
CA THR A 11 5.00 -5.28 -9.38
C THR A 11 5.44 -4.42 -8.19
N LEU A 12 4.69 -4.45 -7.09
CA LEU A 12 5.08 -3.77 -5.85
C LEU A 12 6.33 -4.38 -5.23
N ALA A 13 6.39 -5.72 -5.19
CA ALA A 13 7.52 -6.44 -4.62
C ALA A 13 8.80 -6.24 -5.43
N ASP A 14 8.71 -6.20 -6.77
CA ASP A 14 9.86 -5.94 -7.64
C ASP A 14 10.45 -4.54 -7.41
N LYS A 15 9.62 -3.57 -7.04
CA LYS A 15 10.05 -2.18 -6.82
C LYS A 15 10.58 -1.92 -5.41
N LEU A 16 10.00 -2.57 -4.40
CA LEU A 16 10.28 -2.27 -2.99
C LEU A 16 11.08 -3.36 -2.29
N GLY A 17 11.03 -4.58 -2.80
CA GLY A 17 11.41 -5.79 -2.09
C GLY A 17 10.26 -6.33 -1.22
N TRP A 18 10.16 -7.66 -1.14
CA TRP A 18 9.12 -8.36 -0.37
C TRP A 18 9.11 -7.99 1.11
N GLU A 19 10.28 -7.84 1.73
CA GLU A 19 10.41 -7.50 3.15
C GLU A 19 9.88 -6.09 3.44
N GLN A 20 10.28 -5.10 2.64
CA GLN A 20 9.83 -3.72 2.79
C GLN A 20 8.33 -3.60 2.53
N LEU A 21 7.83 -4.25 1.48
CA LEU A 21 6.40 -4.28 1.16
C LEU A 21 5.58 -4.87 2.32
N ALA A 22 6.08 -5.92 2.98
CA ALA A 22 5.41 -6.53 4.11
C ALA A 22 5.43 -5.62 5.35
N ALA A 23 6.56 -4.98 5.64
CA ALA A 23 6.69 -4.03 6.74
C ALA A 23 5.72 -2.84 6.57
N ASP A 24 5.67 -2.27 5.37
CA ASP A 24 4.80 -1.14 5.02
C ASP A 24 3.32 -1.54 5.12
N THR A 25 2.95 -2.68 4.52
CA THR A 25 1.57 -3.19 4.57
C THR A 25 1.13 -3.45 6.02
N SER A 26 2.02 -4.01 6.85
CA SER A 26 1.77 -4.27 8.27
C SER A 26 1.55 -2.99 9.06
N TYR A 27 2.37 -1.97 8.80
CA TYR A 27 2.20 -0.66 9.42
C TYR A 27 0.87 0.00 9.02
N LEU A 28 0.59 0.06 7.71
CA LEU A 28 -0.64 0.67 7.18
C LEU A 28 -1.90 -0.05 7.68
N MET A 29 -1.84 -1.38 7.82
CA MET A 29 -2.89 -2.18 8.44
C MET A 29 -3.08 -1.80 9.93
N LYS A 30 -2.00 -1.66 10.71
CA LYS A 30 -2.07 -1.27 12.14
C LYS A 30 -2.70 0.10 12.36
N ILE A 31 -2.45 1.06 11.46
CA ILE A 31 -3.03 2.40 11.56
C ILE A 31 -4.40 2.51 10.86
N GLY A 32 -4.92 1.39 10.33
CA GLY A 32 -6.26 1.26 9.77
C GLY A 32 -6.43 1.85 8.38
N LEU A 33 -5.35 2.00 7.60
CA LEU A 33 -5.41 2.48 6.21
C LEU A 33 -5.57 1.34 5.21
N ILE A 34 -5.13 0.13 5.55
CA ILE A 34 -5.35 -1.10 4.77
C ILE A 34 -6.25 -2.05 5.57
N GLU A 35 -7.06 -2.85 4.87
CA GLU A 35 -7.92 -3.85 5.49
C GLU A 35 -7.15 -4.80 6.43
N PRO A 36 -7.76 -5.21 7.56
CA PRO A 36 -7.15 -6.18 8.45
C PRO A 36 -6.80 -7.48 7.73
N LYS A 37 -5.71 -8.12 8.16
CA LYS A 37 -5.18 -9.40 7.64
C LYS A 37 -4.51 -9.33 6.27
N ALA A 38 -4.29 -8.13 5.71
CA ALA A 38 -3.54 -7.93 4.46
C ALA A 38 -2.16 -8.61 4.45
N VAL A 39 -1.47 -8.57 5.59
CA VAL A 39 -0.20 -9.25 5.78
C VAL A 39 -0.11 -9.88 7.16
N SER A 40 0.51 -11.05 7.23
CA SER A 40 0.89 -11.73 8.46
C SER A 40 2.32 -12.22 8.34
N PHE A 41 2.90 -12.60 9.48
CA PHE A 41 4.27 -13.08 9.53
C PHE A 41 4.26 -14.47 10.17
N SER A 42 4.99 -15.40 9.56
CA SER A 42 5.31 -16.69 10.18
C SER A 42 6.22 -16.49 11.41
N ILE A 43 6.46 -17.57 12.16
CA ILE A 43 7.37 -17.58 13.32
C ILE A 43 8.78 -17.10 12.91
N ASP A 44 9.22 -17.47 11.71
CA ASP A 44 10.53 -17.08 11.14
C ASP A 44 10.52 -15.71 10.45
N ARG A 45 9.48 -14.89 10.71
CA ARG A 45 9.27 -13.56 10.13
C ARG A 45 9.14 -13.53 8.60
N GLN A 46 8.91 -14.66 7.95
CA GLN A 46 8.58 -14.68 6.53
C GLN A 46 7.17 -14.09 6.31
N PRO A 47 7.00 -13.14 5.38
CA PRO A 47 5.73 -12.48 5.15
C PRO A 47 4.77 -13.36 4.36
N PHE A 48 3.50 -13.34 4.75
CA PHE A 48 2.39 -13.94 4.02
C PHE A 48 1.37 -12.85 3.69
N PHE A 49 1.14 -12.63 2.39
CA PHE A 49 0.20 -11.65 1.87
C PHE A 49 -1.15 -12.30 1.58
N ASN A 50 -2.20 -11.79 2.22
CA ASN A 50 -3.57 -12.14 1.85
C ASN A 50 -4.07 -11.13 0.83
N ILE A 51 -3.94 -11.49 -0.45
CA ILE A 51 -4.24 -10.60 -1.60
C ILE A 51 -5.67 -10.02 -1.50
N ASP A 52 -6.64 -10.84 -1.07
CA ASP A 52 -8.04 -10.43 -0.93
C ASP A 52 -8.27 -9.35 0.15
N CYS A 53 -7.26 -9.11 1.00
CA CYS A 53 -7.29 -8.09 2.04
C CYS A 53 -6.28 -6.96 1.78
N ILE A 54 -5.57 -6.93 0.65
CA ILE A 54 -4.72 -5.79 0.29
C ILE A 54 -5.58 -4.77 -0.45
N ALA A 55 -6.41 -4.09 0.33
CA ALA A 55 -7.29 -3.01 -0.12
C ALA A 55 -7.21 -1.85 0.87
N LEU A 56 -7.43 -0.62 0.38
CA LEU A 56 -7.59 0.53 1.25
C LEU A 56 -8.94 0.48 1.97
N THR A 57 -8.93 0.85 3.25
CA THR A 57 -10.15 1.19 4.00
C THR A 57 -10.68 2.56 3.53
N ALA A 58 -11.87 2.96 3.97
CA ALA A 58 -12.36 4.33 3.74
C ALA A 58 -11.38 5.40 4.27
N LYS A 59 -10.82 5.18 5.47
CA LYS A 59 -9.77 6.04 6.04
C LYS A 59 -8.50 6.06 5.18
N GLY A 60 -8.12 4.91 4.64
CA GLY A 60 -7.01 4.79 3.69
C GLY A 60 -7.24 5.59 2.42
N PHE A 61 -8.46 5.55 1.89
CA PHE A 61 -8.89 6.36 0.75
C PHE A 61 -8.73 7.84 1.02
N ASP A 62 -9.32 8.32 2.12
CA ASP A 62 -9.37 9.73 2.45
C ASP A 62 -7.95 10.24 2.66
N TYR A 63 -7.11 9.45 3.35
CA TYR A 63 -5.70 9.76 3.55
C TYR A 63 -4.91 9.85 2.24
N ALA A 64 -5.14 8.93 1.29
CA ALA A 64 -4.47 8.95 -0.01
C ALA A 64 -4.91 10.13 -0.89
N ASN A 65 -6.16 10.57 -0.75
CA ASN A 65 -6.76 11.65 -1.52
C ASN A 65 -6.76 13.01 -0.79
N THR A 66 -6.19 13.10 0.41
CA THR A 66 -6.02 14.39 1.10
C THR A 66 -4.87 15.14 0.42
N ASP A 67 -5.21 15.99 -0.54
CA ASP A 67 -4.27 16.87 -1.23
C ASP A 67 -3.51 17.75 -0.21
N THR A 68 -2.19 17.64 -0.27
CA THR A 68 -1.21 18.72 -0.10
C THR A 68 -1.73 20.04 0.48
N ILE A 69 -1.60 20.29 1.79
CA ILE A 69 -1.29 21.60 2.42
C ILE A 69 -1.21 21.39 3.95
N GLY A 70 -0.04 21.65 4.54
CA GLY A 70 0.06 22.02 5.96
C GLY A 70 0.33 20.91 6.97
N SER A 71 1.52 20.29 6.94
CA SER A 71 2.23 19.90 8.19
C SER A 71 3.62 19.34 7.87
N GLU A 72 4.59 20.26 7.82
CA GLU A 72 6.02 20.04 7.55
C GLU A 72 6.73 19.10 8.55
N VAL A 73 6.02 18.51 9.52
CA VAL A 73 6.61 17.66 10.57
C VAL A 73 6.60 16.16 10.19
N ASN A 74 5.78 15.73 9.23
CA ASN A 74 5.62 14.30 8.86
C ASN A 74 6.36 13.89 7.56
N VAL A 75 7.14 14.82 6.99
CA VAL A 75 7.69 14.76 5.62
C VAL A 75 8.80 13.72 5.44
N VAL A 76 9.51 13.32 6.51
CA VAL A 76 10.63 12.37 6.41
C VAL A 76 10.14 10.92 6.27
N THR A 77 9.08 10.53 6.99
CA THR A 77 8.47 9.19 6.86
C THR A 77 7.57 9.10 5.61
N ILE A 78 6.94 10.21 5.20
CA ILE A 78 6.11 10.28 3.98
C ILE A 78 6.95 10.15 2.68
N LYS A 79 8.20 10.62 2.64
CA LYS A 79 9.01 10.56 1.40
C LYS A 79 9.33 9.14 0.92
N ILE A 80 9.32 8.14 1.80
CA ILE A 80 9.55 6.74 1.42
C ILE A 80 8.25 6.09 0.94
N HIS A 81 7.12 6.28 1.66
CA HIS A 81 5.84 5.65 1.28
C HIS A 81 5.07 6.38 0.17
N LYS A 82 5.34 7.67 -0.09
CA LYS A 82 4.69 8.43 -1.17
C LYS A 82 5.13 7.99 -2.57
N ASN A 83 6.36 7.49 -2.71
CA ASN A 83 6.83 6.93 -3.98
C ASN A 83 6.08 5.64 -4.31
N THR A 84 5.89 4.77 -3.31
CA THR A 84 5.09 3.55 -3.44
C THR A 84 3.63 3.86 -3.77
N LEU A 85 3.00 4.79 -3.04
CA LEU A 85 1.60 5.14 -3.25
C LEU A 85 1.36 5.81 -4.61
N LYS A 86 2.24 6.72 -5.05
CA LYS A 86 2.15 7.32 -6.40
C LYS A 86 2.33 6.28 -7.50
N GLN A 87 3.22 5.31 -7.31
CA GLN A 87 3.42 4.25 -8.30
C GLN A 87 2.22 3.30 -8.38
N LEU A 88 1.57 3.02 -7.24
CA LEU A 88 0.32 2.27 -7.18
C LEU A 88 -0.81 2.98 -7.92
N GLU A 89 -1.02 4.26 -7.61
CA GLU A 89 -2.04 5.10 -8.24
C GLU A 89 -1.82 5.24 -9.75
N THR A 90 -0.58 5.43 -10.19
CA THR A 90 -0.23 5.51 -11.62
C THR A 90 -0.56 4.23 -12.37
N ILE A 91 -0.34 3.05 -11.76
CA ILE A 91 -0.66 1.77 -12.39
C ILE A 91 -2.18 1.59 -12.49
N ILE A 92 -2.92 1.89 -11.42
CA ILE A 92 -4.38 1.76 -11.35
C ILE A 92 -5.07 2.69 -12.36
N ASN A 93 -4.59 3.94 -12.49
CA ASN A 93 -5.22 4.91 -13.41
C ASN A 93 -4.92 4.61 -14.89
N ASN A 94 -3.74 4.06 -15.22
CA ASN A 94 -3.42 3.70 -16.60
C ASN A 94 -4.12 2.42 -17.08
N THR A 95 -4.61 1.57 -16.17
CA THR A 95 -5.37 0.36 -16.52
C THR A 95 -6.87 0.61 -16.69
N ASN A 96 -7.39 1.77 -16.28
CA ASN A 96 -8.79 2.17 -16.41
C ASN A 96 -9.10 3.00 -17.67
N LEU A 97 -8.15 3.15 -18.60
CA LEU A 97 -8.43 3.72 -19.91
C LEU A 97 -8.98 2.61 -20.82
N PRO A 98 -10.21 2.72 -21.34
CA PRO A 98 -10.68 1.79 -22.36
C PRO A 98 -9.85 2.00 -23.64
N GLN A 99 -9.49 0.90 -24.29
CA GLN A 99 -8.93 0.94 -25.66
C GLN A 99 -9.94 1.53 -26.64
#